data_AF-A0A7C1AVF2-F1
#
_entry.id   AF-A0A7C1AVF2-F1
#
_cell.length_a   1.000
_cell.length_b   1.000
_cell.length_c   1.000
_cell.angle_alpha   90.00
_cell.angle_beta   90.00
_cell.angle_gamma   90.00
#
_symmetry.space_group_name_H-M   'P 1'
#
loop_
_entity.id
_entity.type
_entity.pdbx_description
1 polymer ?
#
loop_
_entity_poly.entity_id
_entity_poly.type
_entity_poly.pdbx_seq_one_letter_code
_entity_poly.pdbx_strand_id
1 'polypeptide(L)' 'MSLTTDPTAEFLGRHIGPRDSDIDSMLARIGFDTLDDLIDVAVPGVIRSEDPLNLAGP' A
#
# COMPACT_ATOMS: atom_id res chain seq x y z
N MET A 1 7.82 -26.90 14.40
CA MET A 1 7.10 -26.29 13.25
C MET A 1 6.23 -25.18 13.80
N SER A 2 6.86 -24.05 14.11
CA SER A 2 6.20 -22.91 14.76
C SER A 2 5.58 -22.03 13.69
N LEU A 3 4.26 -22.15 13.50
CA LEU A 3 3.46 -21.28 12.65
C LEU A 3 2.98 -20.11 13.49
N THR A 4 3.85 -19.13 13.75
CA THR A 4 3.40 -17.82 14.26
C THR A 4 3.06 -16.97 13.05
N THR A 5 1.82 -17.06 12.59
CA THR A 5 1.27 -16.16 11.57
C THR A 5 1.32 -14.73 12.12
N ASP A 6 1.89 -13.80 11.36
CA ASP A 6 1.80 -12.37 11.64
C ASP A 6 0.32 -11.95 11.43
N PRO A 7 -0.40 -11.55 12.50
CA PRO A 7 -1.82 -11.19 12.41
C PRO A 7 -2.07 -10.03 11.43
N THR A 8 -1.11 -9.11 11.31
CA THR A 8 -1.21 -7.96 10.41
C THR A 8 -1.12 -8.40 8.96
N ALA A 9 -0.18 -9.29 8.65
CA ALA A 9 -0.02 -9.81 7.29
C ALA A 9 -1.28 -10.58 6.84
N GLU A 10 -1.91 -11.37 7.73
CA GLU A 10 -3.16 -12.07 7.42
C GLU A 10 -4.31 -11.09 7.17
N PHE A 11 -4.47 -10.09 8.03
CA PHE A 11 -5.51 -9.08 7.87
C PHE A 11 -5.34 -8.30 6.55
N LEU A 12 -4.14 -7.81 6.26
CA LEU A 12 -3.84 -7.08 5.01
C LEU A 12 -4.14 -7.93 3.78
N GLY A 13 -3.72 -9.21 3.76
CA GLY A 13 -3.97 -10.10 2.64
C GLY A 13 -5.45 -10.40 2.38
N ARG A 14 -6.31 -10.32 3.40
CA ARG A 14 -7.77 -10.48 3.27
C ARG A 14 -8.50 -9.17 2.99
N HIS A 15 -7.95 -8.05 3.46
CA HIS A 15 -8.59 -6.73 3.37
C HIS A 15 -8.28 -6.02 2.05
N ILE A 16 -7.03 -6.09 1.59
CA ILE A 16 -6.58 -5.49 0.34
C ILE A 16 -6.73 -6.53 -0.77
N GLY A 17 -7.64 -6.25 -1.71
CA GLY A 17 -7.98 -7.16 -2.80
C GLY A 17 -6.87 -7.33 -3.84
N PRO A 18 -6.40 -6.25 -4.49
CA PRO A 18 -5.37 -6.33 -5.52
C PRO A 18 -4.11 -7.02 -5.02
N ARG A 19 -3.58 -7.95 -5.81
CA ARG A 19 -2.25 -8.53 -5.63
C ARG A 19 -1.24 -7.73 -6.43
N ASP A 20 0.05 -7.96 -6.19
CA ASP A 20 1.14 -7.23 -6.85
C ASP A 20 0.96 -7.18 -8.38
N SER A 21 0.61 -8.31 -9.01
CA SER A 21 0.34 -8.37 -10.45
C SER A 21 -0.87 -7.55 -10.91
N ASP A 22 -1.89 -7.43 -10.06
CA ASP A 22 -3.06 -6.60 -10.34
C ASP A 22 -2.67 -5.12 -10.26
N ILE A 23 -1.90 -4.74 -9.23
CA ILE A 23 -1.39 -3.39 -9.03
C ILE A 23 -0.53 -2.98 -10.22
N ASP A 24 0.42 -3.82 -10.64
CA ASP A 24 1.27 -3.58 -11.81
C ASP A 24 0.44 -3.35 -13.08
N SER A 25 -0.56 -4.21 -13.30
CA SER A 25 -1.47 -4.11 -14.46
C SER A 25 -2.31 -2.83 -14.43
N MET A 26 -2.79 -2.45 -13.24
CA MET A 26 -3.59 -1.24 -13.04
C MET A 26 -2.73 0.01 -13.25
N LEU A 27 -1.54 0.08 -12.67
CA LEU A 27 -0.60 1.20 -12.80
C LEU A 27 -0.19 1.40 -14.26
N ALA A 28 0.20 0.33 -14.96
CA ALA A 28 0.52 0.38 -16.39
C ALA A 28 -0.65 0.89 -17.23
N ARG A 29 -1.90 0.53 -16.86
CA ARG A 29 -3.10 0.98 -17.57
C ARG A 29 -3.34 2.48 -17.44
N ILE A 30 -2.92 3.09 -16.34
CA ILE A 30 -3.06 4.54 -16.08
C ILE A 30 -1.75 5.33 -16.28
N GLY A 31 -0.66 4.65 -16.66
CA GLY A 31 0.60 5.26 -17.06
C GLY A 31 1.54 5.62 -15.90
N PHE A 32 1.51 4.86 -14.80
CA PHE A 32 2.43 5.01 -13.67
C PHE A 32 3.29 3.76 -13.49
N ASP A 33 4.49 3.95 -12.95
CA ASP A 33 5.43 2.86 -12.67
C ASP A 33 5.26 2.34 -11.23
N THR A 34 4.92 3.23 -10.29
CA THR A 34 4.73 2.88 -8.87
C THR A 34 3.47 3.51 -8.26
N LEU A 35 3.05 2.97 -7.11
CA LEU A 35 2.01 3.60 -6.29
C LEU A 35 2.44 4.97 -5.75
N ASP A 36 3.73 5.16 -5.46
CA ASP A 36 4.25 6.45 -4.99
C ASP A 36 4.13 7.52 -6.08
N ASP A 37 4.47 7.19 -7.34
CA ASP A 37 4.29 8.11 -8.47
C ASP A 37 2.82 8.53 -8.61
N LEU A 38 1.89 7.59 -8.47
CA LEU A 38 0.45 7.87 -8.50
C LEU A 38 0.03 8.80 -7.35
N ILE A 39 0.54 8.57 -6.14
CA ILE A 39 0.20 9.39 -4.96
C ILE A 39 0.73 10.82 -5.14
N ASP A 40 1.93 11.00 -5.68
CA ASP A 40 2.56 12.31 -5.87
C ASP A 40 1.75 13.24 -6.78
N VAL A 41 1.06 12.69 -7.79
CA VAL A 41 0.16 13.47 -8.66
C VAL A 41 -1.26 13.61 -8.10
N ALA A 42 -1.71 12.65 -7.29
CA ALA A 42 -3.06 12.65 -6.73
C ALA A 42 -3.19 13.56 -5.49
N VAL A 43 -2.14 13.67 -4.68
CA VAL A 43 -2.15 14.39 -3.39
C VAL A 43 -1.19 15.58 -3.46
N PRO A 44 -1.67 16.83 -3.37
CA PRO A 44 -0.80 17.99 -3.30
C PRO A 44 0.18 17.88 -2.13
N GLY A 45 1.48 17.97 -2.42
CA GLY A 45 2.53 17.76 -1.41
C GLY A 45 2.39 18.65 -0.17
N VAL A 46 1.84 19.86 -0.32
CA VAL A 46 1.62 20.82 0.78
C VAL A 46 0.64 20.36 1.85
N ILE A 47 -0.18 19.34 1.57
CA ILE A 47 -1.12 18.75 2.54
C ILE A 47 -0.79 17.29 2.89
N ARG A 48 0.26 16.71 2.28
CA ARG A 48 0.66 15.33 2.57
C ARG A 48 1.44 15.29 3.88
N SER A 49 1.14 14.32 4.75
CA SER A 49 1.94 14.08 5.95
C SER A 49 3.36 13.64 5.57
N GLU A 50 4.37 14.26 6.17
CA GLU A 50 5.78 13.88 5.98
C GLU A 50 6.17 12.66 6.81
N ASP A 51 5.50 12.46 7.95
CA ASP A 51 5.76 11.36 8.87
C ASP A 51 4.69 10.26 8.77
N PRO A 52 5.07 8.98 8.98
CA PRO A 52 4.13 7.89 9.17
C PRO A 52 3.17 8.15 10.33
N LEU A 53 2.00 7.50 10.29
CA LEU A 53 1.06 7.57 11.40
C LEU A 53 1.68 7.00 12.69
N ASN A 54 1.56 7.75 13.78
CA ASN A 54 1.94 7.29 15.11
C ASN A 54 0.85 6.37 15.69
N LEU A 55 0.87 5.10 15.29
CA LEU A 55 -0.03 4.07 15.78
C LEU A 55 0.72 3.13 16.73
N ALA A 56 0.00 2.57 17.71
CA ALA A 56 0.53 1.44 18.45
C ALA A 56 0.83 0.28 17.47
N GLY A 57 1.84 -0.53 17.81
CA GLY A 57 2.14 -1.75 17.06
C GLY A 57 0.90 -2.65 16.94
N PRO A 58 0.93 -3.61 16.00
CA PRO A 58 -0.24 -4.47 15.78
C PRO A 58 -0.69 -5.24 17.02
#